data_AF-A0A919ECE1-F1
#
_entry.id   AF-A0A919ECE1-F1
#
_cell.length_a   1.000
_cell.length_b   1.000
_cell.length_c   1.000
_cell.angle_alpha   90.00
_cell.angle_beta   90.00
_cell.angle_gamma   90.00
#
_symmetry.space_group_name_H-M   'P 1'
#
loop_
_entity.id
_entity.type
_entity.pdbx_description
1 polymer ?
#
loop_
_entity_poly.entity_id
_entity_poly.type
_entity_poly.pdbx_seq_one_letter_code
_entity_poly.pdbx_strand_id
1 'polypeptide(L)'
;MSGQEFDAFSVTSREELAQYLLDRARSVESGEHPMENGTSVDYVRAAGYWVHDMSGFFANQGEETPKNPDWKTIAMIFAAAFVYE
;
A
#
# COMPACT_ATOMS: atom_id res chain seq x y z
N MET A 1 -15.73 -17.75 -0.52
CA MET A 1 -14.36 -17.87 -1.05
C MET A 1 -13.49 -17.11 -0.09
N SER A 2 -12.57 -17.78 0.60
CA SER A 2 -11.64 -17.14 1.54
C SER A 2 -10.86 -16.08 0.76
N GLY A 3 -11.14 -14.80 1.04
CA GLY A 3 -10.38 -13.69 0.46
C GLY A 3 -8.96 -13.84 0.95
N GLN A 4 -8.07 -14.28 0.08
CA GLN A 4 -6.64 -14.20 0.37
C GLN A 4 -6.33 -12.72 0.40
N GLU A 5 -6.03 -12.17 1.57
CA GLU A 5 -5.50 -10.82 1.70
C GLU A 5 -4.22 -10.78 0.86
N PHE A 6 -4.24 -10.04 -0.25
CA PHE A 6 -3.03 -9.89 -1.05
C PHE A 6 -2.01 -9.11 -0.23
N ASP A 7 -0.87 -9.74 -0.01
CA ASP A 7 0.29 -9.14 0.62
C ASP A 7 0.93 -8.16 -0.38
N ALA A 8 1.10 -6.89 0.01
CA ALA A 8 1.76 -5.89 -0.81
C ALA A 8 3.19 -6.33 -1.20
N PHE A 9 3.85 -7.13 -0.35
CA PHE A 9 5.20 -7.61 -0.60
C PHE A 9 5.30 -8.72 -1.67
N SER A 10 4.17 -9.35 -2.05
CA SER A 10 4.14 -10.41 -3.06
C SER A 10 3.73 -9.95 -4.45
N VAL A 11 3.44 -8.65 -4.66
CA VAL A 11 2.99 -8.13 -5.96
C VAL A 11 4.16 -8.06 -6.95
N THR A 12 4.04 -8.75 -8.09
CA THR A 12 5.09 -8.84 -9.12
C THR A 12 4.66 -8.39 -10.51
N SER A 13 3.35 -8.25 -10.76
CA SER A 13 2.79 -7.85 -12.04
C SER A 13 1.81 -6.69 -11.91
N ARG A 14 1.51 -6.06 -13.05
CA ARG A 14 0.50 -5.00 -13.14
C ARG A 14 -0.89 -5.53 -12.78
N GLU A 15 -1.19 -6.76 -13.19
CA GLU A 15 -2.47 -7.44 -12.93
C GLU A 15 -2.63 -7.74 -11.43
N GLU A 16 -1.57 -8.21 -10.77
CA GLU A 16 -1.55 -8.41 -9.32
C GLU A 16 -1.70 -7.09 -8.56
N LEU A 17 -1.05 -6.02 -9.01
CA LEU A 17 -1.24 -4.70 -8.41
C LEU A 17 -2.70 -4.24 -8.54
N ALA A 18 -3.30 -4.40 -9.72
CA ALA A 18 -4.69 -4.03 -9.94
C ALA A 18 -5.63 -4.83 -9.03
N GLN A 19 -5.40 -6.15 -8.90
CA GLN A 19 -6.18 -7.00 -8.00
C GLN A 19 -6.03 -6.57 -6.54
N TYR A 20 -4.80 -6.32 -6.08
CA TYR A 20 -4.52 -5.82 -4.73
C TYR A 20 -5.31 -4.54 -4.40
N LEU A 21 -5.28 -3.55 -5.30
CA LEU A 21 -5.97 -2.27 -5.09
C LEU A 21 -7.49 -2.43 -5.05
N LEU A 22 -8.07 -3.27 -5.93
CA LEU A 22 -9.50 -3.55 -5.94
C LEU A 22 -9.94 -4.31 -4.68
N ASP A 23 -9.13 -5.25 -4.20
CA ASP A 23 -9.41 -5.99 -2.98
C ASP A 23 -9.39 -5.06 -1.75
N ARG A 24 -8.44 -4.13 -1.70
CA ARG A 24 -8.39 -3.09 -0.65
C ARG A 24 -9.61 -2.19 -0.69
N ALA A 25 -10.01 -1.69 -1.87
CA ALA A 25 -11.23 -0.89 -2.00
C ALA A 25 -12.46 -1.64 -1.46
N ARG A 26 -12.63 -2.92 -1.82
CA ARG A 26 -13.72 -3.76 -1.30
C ARG A 26 -13.68 -3.94 0.23
N SER A 27 -12.49 -4.07 0.82
CA SER A 27 -12.34 -4.21 2.28
C SER A 27 -12.73 -2.93 3.05
N VAL A 28 -12.54 -1.77 2.43
CA VAL A 28 -13.02 -0.48 2.96
C VAL A 28 -14.53 -0.40 2.84
N GLU A 29 -15.07 -0.71 1.67
CA GLU A 29 -16.52 -0.68 1.40
C GLU A 29 -17.31 -1.65 2.29
N SER A 30 -16.74 -2.81 2.60
CA SER A 30 -17.36 -3.81 3.48
C SER A 30 -17.28 -3.45 4.97
N GLY A 31 -16.49 -2.44 5.34
CA GLY A 31 -16.20 -2.07 6.73
C GLY A 31 -15.29 -3.04 7.47
N GLU A 32 -14.65 -3.97 6.75
CA GLU A 32 -13.67 -4.91 7.32
C GLU A 32 -12.40 -4.17 7.79
N HIS A 33 -12.02 -3.11 7.06
CA HIS A 33 -10.96 -2.19 7.44
C HIS A 33 -11.52 -0.76 7.52
N PRO A 34 -12.04 -0.33 8.68
CA PRO A 34 -12.49 1.04 8.86
C PRO A 34 -11.29 1.99 8.78
N MET A 35 -11.34 2.93 7.83
CA MET A 35 -10.39 4.05 7.75
C MET A 35 -10.60 4.96 8.98
N GLU A 36 -9.57 5.15 9.82
CA GLU A 36 -9.64 6.07 10.96
C GLU A 36 -9.68 7.53 10.48
N ASN A 37 -9.11 7.84 9.31
CA ASN A 37 -9.16 9.16 8.67
C ASN A 37 -9.94 9.08 7.35
N GLY A 38 -11.26 9.21 7.49
CA GLY A 38 -12.29 8.82 6.51
C GLY A 38 -12.43 9.64 5.23
N THR A 39 -11.35 10.10 4.59
CA THR A 39 -11.42 10.71 3.26
C THR A 39 -10.33 10.21 2.31
N SER A 40 -10.64 10.22 1.01
CA SER A 40 -9.65 9.94 -0.04
C SER A 40 -8.47 10.92 -0.03
N VAL A 41 -8.65 12.12 0.54
CA VAL A 41 -7.58 13.13 0.65
C VAL A 41 -6.55 12.71 1.68
N ASP A 42 -6.99 12.21 2.83
CA ASP A 42 -6.09 11.79 3.91
C ASP A 42 -5.28 10.56 3.49
N TYR A 43 -5.93 9.62 2.80
CA TYR A 43 -5.27 8.48 2.18
C TYR A 43 -4.16 8.87 1.21
N VAL A 44 -4.43 9.79 0.29
CA VAL A 44 -3.43 10.27 -0.68
C VAL A 44 -2.30 11.03 0.01
N ARG A 45 -2.60 11.76 1.09
CA ARG A 45 -1.60 12.46 1.90
C ARG A 45 -0.69 11.47 2.62
N ALA A 46 -1.24 10.43 3.25
CA ALA A 46 -0.48 9.39 3.94
C ALA A 46 0.45 8.65 2.96
N ALA A 47 -0.02 8.32 1.76
CA ALA A 47 0.81 7.76 0.69
C ALA A 47 1.99 8.68 0.35
N GLY A 48 1.75 9.99 0.23
CA GLY A 48 2.79 10.99 -0.06
C GLY A 48 3.83 11.11 1.06
N TYR A 49 3.40 11.11 2.32
CA TYR A 49 4.31 11.11 3.48
C TYR A 49 5.17 9.86 3.52
N TRP A 50 4.60 8.69 3.26
CA TRP A 50 5.39 7.47 3.23
C TRP A 50 6.40 7.47 2.07
N VAL A 51 6.03 7.93 0.87
CA VAL A 51 6.99 8.06 -0.25
C VAL A 51 8.14 9.00 0.09
N HIS A 52 7.88 10.08 0.84
CA HIS A 52 8.93 10.97 1.31
C HIS A 52 9.91 10.26 2.25
N ASP A 53 9.39 9.44 3.16
CA ASP A 53 10.15 8.79 4.23
C ASP A 53 10.64 7.36 3.88
N MET A 54 10.27 6.81 2.72
CA MET A 54 10.51 5.40 2.37
C MET A 54 11.99 5.01 2.40
N SER A 55 12.89 5.98 2.27
CA SER A 55 14.33 5.72 2.39
C SER A 55 14.71 5.12 3.75
N GLY A 56 14.08 5.58 4.84
CA GLY A 56 14.26 4.99 6.17
C GLY A 56 13.73 3.56 6.24
N PHE A 57 12.61 3.27 5.60
CA PHE A 57 12.02 1.93 5.53
C PHE A 57 12.95 0.91 4.82
N PHE A 58 13.53 1.28 3.68
CA PHE A 58 14.50 0.42 2.98
C PHE A 58 15.82 0.29 3.76
N ALA A 59 16.33 1.39 4.32
CA ALA A 59 17.55 1.36 5.12
C ALA A 59 17.43 0.44 6.35
N ASN A 60 16.27 0.42 7.01
CA ASN A 60 15.99 -0.49 8.14
C ASN A 60 16.03 -1.97 7.74
N GLN A 61 15.83 -2.30 6.47
CA GLN A 61 15.95 -3.65 5.92
C GLN A 61 17.33 -3.95 5.34
N GLY A 62 18.26 -2.99 5.41
CA GLY A 62 19.57 -3.10 4.76
C GLY A 62 19.51 -3.00 3.23
N GLU A 63 18.42 -2.45 2.69
CA GLU A 63 18.20 -2.26 1.26
C GLU A 63 18.40 -0.79 0.85
N GLU A 64 18.79 -0.58 -0.41
CA GLU A 64 18.79 0.76 -0.99
C GLU A 64 17.38 1.17 -1.41
N THR A 65 17.07 2.45 -1.30
CA THR A 65 15.81 2.99 -1.85
C THR A 65 15.78 2.79 -3.37
N PRO A 66 14.72 2.20 -3.94
CA PRO A 66 14.66 1.91 -5.36
C PRO A 66 14.63 3.20 -6.18
N LYS A 67 15.54 3.33 -7.15
CA LYS A 67 15.54 4.43 -8.13
C LYS A 67 14.46 4.27 -9.20
N ASN A 68 14.07 3.01 -9.47
CA ASN A 68 13.00 2.64 -10.37
C ASN A 68 12.02 1.76 -9.59
N PRO A 69 10.98 2.35 -8.97
CA PRO A 69 9.95 1.60 -8.26
C PRO A 69 9.30 0.55 -9.16
N ASP A 70 9.12 -0.66 -8.64
CA ASP A 70 8.37 -1.74 -9.28
C ASP A 70 6.91 -1.79 -8.78
N TRP A 71 6.14 -2.76 -9.26
CA TRP A 71 4.74 -2.94 -8.85
C TRP A 71 4.60 -3.23 -7.36
N LYS A 72 5.56 -3.96 -6.76
CA LYS A 72 5.64 -4.21 -5.31
C LYS A 72 5.78 -2.90 -4.54
N THR A 73 6.69 -2.03 -4.97
CA THR A 73 6.90 -0.72 -4.35
C THR A 73 5.63 0.11 -4.37
N ILE A 74 4.89 0.09 -5.48
CA ILE A 74 3.59 0.78 -5.58
C ILE A 74 2.58 0.17 -4.60
N ALA A 75 2.46 -1.16 -4.52
CA ALA A 75 1.57 -1.81 -3.56
C ALA A 75 1.93 -1.43 -2.11
N MET A 76 3.22 -1.36 -1.77
CA MET A 76 3.69 -0.96 -0.44
C MET A 76 3.34 0.49 -0.08
N ILE A 77 3.36 1.42 -1.05
CA ILE A 77 2.94 2.82 -0.83
C ILE A 77 1.47 2.85 -0.38
N PHE A 78 0.60 2.11 -1.07
CA PHE A 78 -0.82 2.05 -0.73
C PHE A 78 -1.03 1.32 0.61
N ALA A 79 -0.31 0.22 0.85
CA ALA A 79 -0.35 -0.49 2.13
C ALA A 79 0.04 0.41 3.30
N ALA A 80 1.10 1.20 3.17
CA ALA A 80 1.54 2.10 4.20
C ALA A 80 0.54 3.24 4.43
N ALA A 81 -0.08 3.76 3.38
CA ALA A 81 -1.12 4.78 3.50
C ALA A 81 -2.32 4.32 4.32
N PHE A 82 -2.67 3.03 4.27
CA PHE A 82 -3.70 2.40 5.11
C PHE A 82 -3.31 2.28 6.59
N VAL A 83 -2.00 2.14 6.88
CA VAL A 83 -1.49 1.94 8.25
C VAL A 83 -1.22 3.27 8.96
N TYR A 84 -0.74 4.27 8.20
CA TYR A 84 -0.39 5.60 8.71
C TYR A 84 -1.50 6.64 8.49
N GLU A 85 -2.75 6.19 8.35
CA GLU A 85 -3.87 7.08 8.66
C GLU A 85 -3.69 7.64 10.07
#